data_AF-A0A6A4UCU4-F1
#
_entry.id   AF-A0A6A4UCU4-F1
#
_cell.length_a   1.000
_cell.length_b   1.000
_cell.length_c   1.000
_cell.angle_alpha   90.00
_cell.angle_beta   90.00
_cell.angle_gamma   90.00
#
_symmetry.space_group_name_H-M   'P 1'
#
loop_
_entity.id
_entity.type
_entity.pdbx_description
1 polymer ?
#
loop_
_entity_poly.entity_id
_entity_poly.type
_entity_poly.pdbx_seq_one_letter_code
_entity_poly.pdbx_strand_id
1 'polypeptide(L)'
;MDLFGRSLLALLFVAGAVQKVLAPEVAGGLLEGLGAPGWLVWPALAVNLGLAVGLLVPRTVWLAALAAASYCAVTSLFHLQPQDGWQMSIFVKNWAIAGGLLVVAAAHKPA
;
A
#
# COMPACT_ATOMS: atom_id res chain seq x y z
N MET A 1 7.15 -20.77 -2.80
CA MET A 1 5.96 -19.96 -3.18
C MET A 1 5.85 -18.67 -2.36
N ASP A 2 6.24 -18.66 -1.08
CA ASP A 2 6.22 -17.45 -0.20
C ASP A 2 6.91 -16.23 -0.81
N LEU A 3 8.21 -16.33 -1.13
CA LEU A 3 8.98 -15.21 -1.68
C LEU A 3 8.35 -14.66 -2.97
N PHE A 4 7.86 -15.53 -3.86
CA PHE A 4 7.22 -15.10 -5.10
C PHE A 4 5.93 -14.30 -4.83
N GLY A 5 5.08 -14.77 -3.92
CA GLY A 5 3.87 -14.04 -3.53
C GLY A 5 4.20 -12.69 -2.90
N ARG A 6 5.20 -12.65 -2.00
CA ARG A 6 5.68 -11.41 -1.39
C ARG A 6 6.32 -10.45 -2.41
N SER A 7 6.99 -10.96 -3.44
CA SER A 7 7.52 -10.14 -4.54
C SER A 7 6.41 -9.48 -5.36
N LEU A 8 5.31 -10.18 -5.63
CA LEU A 8 4.16 -9.58 -6.31
C LEU A 8 3.49 -8.50 -5.43
N LEU A 9 3.39 -8.74 -4.13
CA LEU A 9 2.92 -7.72 -3.17
C LEU A 9 3.87 -6.53 -3.09
N ALA A 10 5.18 -6.76 -3.04
CA ALA A 10 6.19 -5.70 -3.03
C ALA A 10 6.15 -4.86 -4.32
N LEU A 11 5.93 -5.49 -5.48
CA LEU A 11 5.80 -4.82 -6.77
C LEU A 11 4.67 -3.77 -6.77
N LEU A 12 3.55 -4.05 -6.09
CA LEU A 12 2.47 -3.06 -5.92
C LEU A 12 2.97 -1.77 -5.26
N PHE A 13 3.76 -1.90 -4.19
CA PHE A 13 4.31 -0.75 -3.49
C PHE A 13 5.38 -0.02 -4.30
N VAL A 14 6.23 -0.76 -5.03
CA VAL A 14 7.21 -0.18 -5.97
C VAL A 14 6.48 0.63 -7.04
N ALA A 15 5.47 0.07 -7.68
CA ALA A 15 4.68 0.77 -8.70
C ALA A 15 4.05 2.06 -8.13
N GLY A 16 3.48 1.98 -6.91
CA GLY A 16 2.93 3.16 -6.25
C GLY A 16 3.97 4.20 -5.82
N ALA A 17 5.24 3.81 -5.60
CA ALA A 17 6.34 4.75 -5.35
C ALA A 17 6.79 5.42 -6.65
N VAL A 18 6.96 4.64 -7.73
CA VAL A 18 7.30 5.15 -9.06
C VAL A 18 6.25 6.16 -9.53
N GLN A 19 4.96 5.86 -9.36
CA GLN A 19 3.90 6.80 -9.71
C GLN A 19 4.03 8.14 -8.96
N LYS A 20 4.41 8.13 -7.69
CA LYS A 20 4.62 9.36 -6.89
C LYS A 20 5.83 10.17 -7.35
N VAL A 21 6.84 9.54 -7.97
CA VAL A 21 7.97 10.25 -8.59
C VAL A 21 7.55 10.85 -9.93
N LEU A 22 6.84 10.08 -10.75
CA LEU A 22 6.50 10.47 -12.12
C LEU A 22 5.35 11.48 -12.19
N ALA A 23 4.41 11.42 -11.24
CA ALA A 23 3.23 12.26 -11.19
C ALA A 23 2.88 12.64 -9.73
N PRO A 24 3.76 13.39 -9.02
CA PRO A 24 3.56 13.76 -7.62
C PRO A 24 2.28 14.57 -7.40
N GLU A 25 1.89 15.41 -8.36
CA GLU A 25 0.69 16.24 -8.33
C GLU A 25 -0.60 15.43 -8.26
N VAL A 26 -0.65 14.23 -8.87
CA VAL A 26 -1.83 13.35 -8.82
C VAL A 26 -2.07 12.87 -7.39
N ALA A 27 -1.02 12.37 -6.73
CA ALA A 27 -1.12 11.92 -5.35
C ALA A 27 -1.26 13.09 -4.36
N GLY A 28 -0.61 14.22 -4.65
CA GLY A 28 -0.76 15.46 -3.88
C GLY A 28 -2.20 15.99 -3.90
N GLY A 29 -2.85 16.02 -5.07
CA GLY A 29 -4.23 16.43 -5.20
C GLY A 29 -5.21 15.52 -4.46
N LEU A 30 -4.95 14.20 -4.41
CA LEU A 30 -5.74 13.28 -3.60
C LEU A 30 -5.64 13.59 -2.09
N LEU A 31 -4.44 13.90 -1.61
CA LEU A 31 -4.20 14.29 -0.21
C LEU A 31 -4.91 15.60 0.14
N GLU A 32 -4.78 16.61 -0.73
CA GLU A 32 -5.43 17.91 -0.57
C GLU A 32 -6.97 17.77 -0.59
N GLY A 33 -7.50 16.86 -1.40
CA GLY A 33 -8.93 16.52 -1.42
C GLY A 33 -9.47 15.99 -0.09
N LEU A 34 -8.60 15.45 0.78
CA LEU A 34 -8.94 15.05 2.15
C LEU A 34 -8.50 16.09 3.21
N GLY A 35 -8.10 17.29 2.80
CA GLY A 35 -7.63 18.36 3.69
C GLY A 35 -6.20 18.14 4.23
N ALA A 36 -5.46 17.17 3.70
CA ALA A 36 -4.09 16.92 4.09
C ALA A 36 -3.11 17.72 3.20
N PRO A 37 -1.93 18.12 3.71
CA PRO A 37 -0.94 18.82 2.88
C PRO A 37 -0.42 17.95 1.72
N GLY A 38 -0.40 18.49 0.49
CA GLY A 38 0.05 17.76 -0.71
C GLY A 38 1.50 17.27 -0.65
N TRP A 39 2.37 17.94 0.11
CA TRP A 39 3.78 17.52 0.29
C TRP A 39 3.93 16.16 0.99
N LEU A 40 2.87 15.64 1.64
CA LEU A 40 2.85 14.31 2.23
C LEU A 40 3.02 13.17 1.19
N VAL A 41 2.99 13.50 -0.11
CA VAL A 41 3.36 12.58 -1.18
C VAL A 41 4.78 12.01 -1.00
N TRP A 42 5.75 12.79 -0.51
CA TRP A 42 7.14 12.35 -0.35
C TRP A 42 7.32 11.36 0.83
N PRO A 43 6.76 11.63 2.03
CA PRO A 43 6.62 10.59 3.05
C PRO A 43 5.90 9.33 2.56
N ALA A 44 4.80 9.47 1.80
CA ALA A 44 4.07 8.31 1.28
C ALA A 44 4.88 7.49 0.27
N LEU A 45 5.72 8.14 -0.53
CA LEU A 45 6.71 7.48 -1.39
C LEU A 45 7.71 6.69 -0.56
N ALA A 46 8.30 7.30 0.47
CA ALA A 46 9.26 6.63 1.34
C ALA A 46 8.64 5.42 2.04
N VAL A 47 7.39 5.53 2.50
CA VAL A 47 6.61 4.41 3.06
C VAL A 47 6.48 3.30 2.01
N ASN A 48 6.05 3.59 0.78
CA ASN A 48 5.92 2.57 -0.25
C ASN A 48 7.25 1.82 -0.53
N LEU A 49 8.37 2.55 -0.62
CA LEU A 49 9.68 1.91 -0.80
C LEU A 49 10.06 1.04 0.41
N GLY A 50 9.82 1.55 1.63
CA GLY A 50 10.08 0.81 2.86
C GLY A 50 9.25 -0.47 2.96
N LEU A 51 7.97 -0.42 2.57
CA LEU A 51 7.08 -1.59 2.53
C LEU A 51 7.56 -2.61 1.48
N ALA A 52 7.91 -2.15 0.28
CA ALA A 52 8.43 -3.03 -0.77
C ALA A 52 9.69 -3.79 -0.30
N VAL A 53 10.68 -3.08 0.24
CA VAL A 53 11.91 -3.69 0.75
C VAL A 53 11.61 -4.58 1.97
N GLY A 54 10.78 -4.11 2.88
CA GLY A 54 10.42 -4.82 4.11
C GLY A 54 9.71 -6.15 3.84
N LEU A 55 8.89 -6.21 2.79
CA LEU A 55 8.24 -7.44 2.34
C LEU A 55 9.21 -8.41 1.68
N LEU A 56 10.40 -8.00 1.24
CA LEU A 56 11.40 -8.89 0.63
C LEU A 56 12.45 -9.38 1.63
N VAL A 57 12.72 -8.61 2.68
CA VAL A 57 13.72 -8.94 3.70
C VAL A 57 13.11 -9.84 4.80
N PRO A 58 13.56 -11.11 4.98
CA PRO A 58 12.91 -12.07 5.87
C PRO A 58 12.69 -11.61 7.31
N ARG A 59 13.68 -10.88 7.88
CA ARG A 59 13.62 -10.38 9.26
C ARG A 59 12.61 -9.25 9.49
N THR A 60 12.05 -8.65 8.43
CA THR A 60 11.11 -7.52 8.53
C THR A 60 9.69 -7.85 8.08
N VAL A 61 9.46 -9.06 7.55
CA VAL A 61 8.22 -9.43 6.85
C VAL A 61 7.00 -9.24 7.71
N TRP A 62 7.06 -9.68 8.98
CA TRP A 62 5.96 -9.57 9.91
C TRP A 62 5.48 -8.11 10.06
N LEU A 63 6.41 -7.21 10.40
CA LEU A 63 6.11 -5.78 10.56
C LEU A 63 5.71 -5.14 9.24
N ALA A 64 6.43 -5.45 8.16
CA ALA A 64 6.17 -4.88 6.84
C ALA A 64 4.77 -5.29 6.32
N ALA A 65 4.36 -6.54 6.54
CA ALA A 65 3.05 -7.03 6.14
C ALA A 65 1.91 -6.37 6.94
N LEU A 66 2.08 -6.18 8.25
CA LEU A 66 1.12 -5.42 9.06
C LEU A 66 1.01 -3.97 8.61
N ALA A 67 2.14 -3.28 8.44
CA ALA A 67 2.17 -1.90 7.99
C ALA A 67 1.59 -1.75 6.58
N ALA A 68 1.90 -2.68 5.67
CA ALA A 68 1.35 -2.74 4.33
C ALA A 68 -0.17 -2.97 4.33
N ALA A 69 -0.68 -3.86 5.18
CA ALA A 69 -2.11 -4.09 5.32
C ALA A 69 -2.84 -2.83 5.78
N SER A 70 -2.31 -2.17 6.82
CA SER A 70 -2.85 -0.89 7.30
C SER A 70 -2.79 0.20 6.23
N TYR A 71 -1.67 0.28 5.48
CA TYR A 71 -1.52 1.22 4.39
C TYR A 71 -2.58 0.99 3.29
N CYS A 72 -2.78 -0.25 2.83
CA CYS A 72 -3.81 -0.60 1.86
C CYS A 72 -5.22 -0.26 2.37
N ALA A 73 -5.53 -0.57 3.64
CA ALA A 73 -6.81 -0.23 4.23
C ALA A 73 -7.04 1.29 4.29
N VAL A 74 -6.07 2.08 4.75
CA VAL A 74 -6.19 3.55 4.83
C VAL A 74 -6.31 4.17 3.44
N THR A 75 -5.44 3.78 2.52
CA THR A 75 -5.46 4.31 1.14
C THR A 75 -6.69 3.88 0.34
N SER A 76 -7.42 2.84 0.78
CA SER A 76 -8.72 2.52 0.18
C SER A 76 -9.72 3.69 0.26
N LEU A 77 -9.62 4.54 1.29
CA LEU A 77 -10.53 5.68 1.50
C LEU A 77 -10.51 6.70 0.35
N PHE A 78 -9.39 6.84 -0.38
CA PHE A 78 -9.32 7.69 -1.57
C PHE A 78 -10.22 7.18 -2.73
N HIS A 79 -10.63 5.91 -2.66
CA HIS A 79 -11.45 5.22 -3.65
C HIS A 79 -12.88 4.93 -3.17
N LEU A 80 -13.27 5.41 -1.98
CA LEU A 80 -14.61 5.24 -1.46
C LEU A 80 -15.59 6.22 -2.13
N GLN A 81 -15.99 5.89 -3.36
CA GLN A 81 -16.93 6.66 -4.17
C GLN A 81 -18.07 5.75 -4.64
N PRO A 82 -19.14 5.57 -3.83
CA PRO A 82 -20.18 4.55 -4.08
C PRO A 82 -20.91 4.68 -5.42
N GLN A 83 -20.90 5.87 -6.04
CA GLN A 83 -21.55 6.13 -7.32
C GLN A 83 -20.65 5.80 -8.53
N ASP A 84 -19.37 5.50 -8.31
CA ASP A 84 -18.41 5.11 -9.34
C ASP A 84 -17.98 3.64 -9.12
N GLY A 85 -18.49 2.76 -9.97
CA GLY A 85 -18.20 1.32 -9.89
C GLY A 85 -16.71 0.98 -10.07
N TRP A 86 -15.97 1.78 -10.83
CA TRP A 86 -14.53 1.56 -11.00
C TRP A 86 -13.78 1.88 -9.71
N GLN A 87 -14.08 3.00 -9.07
CA GLN A 87 -13.48 3.38 -7.78
C GLN A 87 -13.80 2.35 -6.68
N MET A 88 -15.06 1.93 -6.58
CA MET A 88 -15.45 0.89 -5.63
C MET A 88 -14.73 -0.44 -5.87
N SER A 89 -14.42 -0.78 -7.13
CA SER A 89 -13.60 -1.96 -7.43
C SER A 89 -12.17 -1.85 -6.87
N ILE A 90 -11.57 -0.65 -6.90
CA ILE A 90 -10.24 -0.39 -6.35
C ILE A 90 -10.29 -0.44 -4.82
N PHE A 91 -11.32 0.17 -4.21
CA PHE A 91 -11.55 0.09 -2.76
C PHE A 91 -11.56 -1.37 -2.27
N VAL A 92 -12.35 -2.23 -2.92
CA VAL A 92 -12.46 -3.65 -2.56
C VAL A 92 -11.15 -4.39 -2.80
N LYS A 93 -10.44 -4.11 -3.91
CA LYS A 93 -9.11 -4.71 -4.19
C LYS A 93 -8.09 -4.36 -3.11
N ASN A 94 -8.06 -3.12 -2.63
CA ASN A 94 -7.16 -2.71 -1.55
C ASN A 94 -7.45 -3.49 -0.26
N TRP A 95 -8.71 -3.73 0.08
CA TRP A 95 -9.07 -4.57 1.23
C TRP A 95 -8.73 -6.06 1.03
N ALA A 96 -8.90 -6.60 -0.18
CA ALA A 96 -8.47 -7.96 -0.49
C ALA A 96 -6.94 -8.13 -0.34
N ILE A 97 -6.17 -7.14 -0.81
CA ILE A 97 -4.71 -7.10 -0.65
C ILE A 97 -4.33 -6.97 0.82
N ALA A 98 -5.01 -6.10 1.58
CA ALA A 98 -4.81 -5.98 3.03
C ALA A 98 -5.06 -7.33 3.75
N GLY A 99 -6.12 -8.04 3.40
CA GLY A 99 -6.40 -9.38 3.93
C GLY A 99 -5.29 -10.39 3.61
N GLY A 100 -4.81 -10.40 2.36
CA GLY A 100 -3.67 -11.24 1.97
C GLY A 100 -2.39 -10.92 2.75
N LEU A 101 -2.12 -9.63 2.99
CA LEU A 101 -0.99 -9.18 3.81
C LEU A 101 -1.14 -9.56 5.29
N LEU A 102 -2.35 -9.56 5.85
CA LEU A 102 -2.58 -10.06 7.21
C LEU A 102 -2.31 -11.57 7.33
N VAL A 103 -2.63 -12.35 6.30
CA VAL A 103 -2.25 -13.78 6.23
C VAL A 103 -0.73 -13.95 6.16
N VAL A 104 -0.04 -13.13 5.37
CA VAL A 104 1.43 -13.11 5.33
C VAL A 104 2.00 -12.74 6.70
N ALA A 105 1.46 -11.73 7.37
CA ALA A 105 1.89 -11.37 8.73
C ALA A 105 1.70 -12.54 9.70
N ALA A 106 0.54 -13.20 9.70
CA ALA A 106 0.28 -14.35 10.55
C ALA A 106 1.30 -15.49 10.33
N ALA A 107 1.71 -15.73 9.08
CA ALA A 107 2.68 -16.77 8.72
C ALA A 107 4.13 -16.45 9.11
N HIS A 108 4.48 -15.18 9.31
CA HIS A 108 5.84 -14.72 9.64
C HIS A 108 5.97 -14.18 11.08
N LYS A 109 4.99 -14.46 11.95
CA LYS A 109 4.99 -13.99 13.34
C LYS A 109 6.29 -14.42 14.06
N PRO A 110 6.98 -13.49 14.76
CA PRO A 110 8.12 -13.84 15.60
C PRO A 110 7.73 -14.87 16.66
N ALA A 111 8.67 -15.78 16.97
CA ALA A 111 8.52 -16.76 18.04
C ALA A 111 8.44 -16.09 19.42
#